data_AF-A0AAE5S3E9-F1
#
_entry.id   AF-A0AAE5S3E9-F1
#
_cell.length_a   1.000
_cell.length_b   1.000
_cell.length_c   1.000
_cell.angle_alpha   90.00
_cell.angle_beta   90.00
_cell.angle_gamma   90.00
#
_symmetry.space_group_name_H-M   'P 1'
#
loop_
_entity.id
_entity.type
_entity.pdbx_description
1 polymer ?
#
loop_
_entity_poly.entity_id
_entity_poly.type
_entity_poly.pdbx_seq_one_letter_code
_entity_poly.pdbx_strand_id
1 'polypeptide(L)'
;MAGAGICYASVSTLCVLGVGLLIAHGANNVYENGRNLWDGSTNAEGPVREAYQGAAKFMGAAEAEGNIAYGVADLGLSAFGLARTVLKPDAWRLFKYVRTDYVRGYTEASKKGLFLEATSDGFTINSIHDELKK
;
A
#
# COMPACT_ATOMS: atom_id res chain seq x y z
N MET A 1 0.60 0.20 -8.08
CA MET A 1 1.97 -0.17 -8.54
C MET A 1 2.98 0.90 -8.11
N ALA A 2 3.36 0.94 -6.83
CA ALA A 2 4.13 2.06 -6.26
C ALA A 2 5.58 1.73 -5.83
N GLY A 3 6.02 0.47 -5.94
CA GLY A 3 7.28 0.03 -5.30
C GLY A 3 8.43 -0.42 -6.19
N ALA A 4 8.25 -0.61 -7.50
CA ALA A 4 9.22 -1.32 -8.33
C ALA A 4 10.56 -0.59 -8.60
N GLY A 5 10.74 0.67 -8.18
CA GLY A 5 11.87 1.50 -8.64
C GLY A 5 12.85 2.03 -7.58
N ILE A 6 12.79 1.66 -6.29
CA ILE A 6 13.19 2.63 -5.24
C ILE A 6 14.31 2.23 -4.28
N CYS A 7 14.79 0.99 -4.26
CA CYS A 7 15.88 0.62 -3.34
C CYS A 7 17.25 0.41 -3.99
N TYR A 8 17.59 1.18 -5.05
CA TYR A 8 18.94 1.12 -5.64
C TYR A 8 19.96 2.07 -4.99
N ALA A 9 19.53 3.06 -4.18
CA ALA A 9 20.42 4.13 -3.70
C ALA A 9 20.58 4.23 -2.17
N SER A 10 19.72 3.63 -1.35
CA SER A 10 19.92 3.60 0.11
C SER A 10 19.41 2.31 0.73
N VAL A 11 20.30 1.52 1.32
CA VAL A 11 19.99 0.34 2.15
C VAL A 11 19.59 0.78 3.57
N SER A 12 18.81 1.86 3.68
CA SER A 12 18.27 2.26 4.98
C SER A 12 17.14 1.29 5.35
N THR A 13 16.99 0.99 6.64
CA THR A 13 15.85 0.21 7.18
C THR A 13 14.52 0.77 6.70
N LEU A 14 14.45 2.09 6.47
CA LEU A 14 13.30 2.77 5.89
C LEU A 14 12.99 2.35 4.43
N CYS A 15 14.01 2.02 3.62
CA CYS A 15 13.81 1.52 2.26
C CYS A 15 13.32 0.07 2.29
N VAL A 16 13.99 -0.80 3.03
CA VAL A 16 13.63 -2.23 3.06
C VAL A 16 12.25 -2.44 3.69
N LEU A 17 11.98 -1.80 4.84
CA LEU A 17 10.70 -1.95 5.51
C LEU A 17 9.60 -1.12 4.84
N GLY A 18 9.86 0.16 4.56
CA GLY A 18 8.84 1.04 3.99
C GLY A 18 8.44 0.66 2.56
N VAL A 19 9.43 0.38 1.69
CA VAL A 19 9.14 -0.05 0.30
C VAL A 19 8.68 -1.50 0.28
N GLY A 20 9.23 -2.37 1.13
CA GLY A 20 8.78 -3.76 1.25
C GLY A 20 7.30 -3.85 1.64
N LEU A 21 6.88 -3.08 2.65
CA LEU A 21 5.48 -3.01 3.06
C LEU A 21 4.58 -2.42 1.97
N LEU A 22 4.99 -1.33 1.30
CA LEU A 22 4.27 -0.76 0.16
C LEU A 22 4.03 -1.79 -0.95
N ILE A 23 5.06 -2.59 -1.28
CA ILE A 23 4.94 -3.63 -2.32
C ILE A 23 4.03 -4.75 -1.82
N ALA A 24 4.21 -5.22 -0.58
CA ALA A 24 3.44 -6.31 -0.02
C ALA A 24 1.95 -5.97 0.05
N HIS A 25 1.59 -4.83 0.65
CA HIS A 25 0.20 -4.35 0.71
C HIS A 25 -0.36 -4.09 -0.69
N GLY A 26 0.41 -3.43 -1.58
CA GLY A 26 -0.04 -3.20 -2.95
C GLY A 26 -0.29 -4.48 -3.76
N ALA A 27 0.53 -5.53 -3.56
CA ALA A 27 0.32 -6.83 -4.19
C ALA A 27 -0.87 -7.57 -3.56
N ASN A 28 -1.03 -7.49 -2.24
CA ASN A 28 -2.15 -8.08 -1.52
C ASN A 28 -3.48 -7.45 -1.95
N ASN A 29 -3.55 -6.13 -2.09
CA ASN A 29 -4.74 -5.44 -2.60
C ASN A 29 -5.08 -5.88 -4.03
N VAL A 30 -4.09 -6.02 -4.93
CA VAL A 30 -4.37 -6.54 -6.28
C VAL A 30 -4.92 -7.96 -6.24
N TYR A 31 -4.40 -8.80 -5.34
CA TYR A 31 -4.89 -10.16 -5.15
C TYR A 31 -6.32 -10.19 -4.60
N GLU A 32 -6.57 -9.54 -3.46
CA GLU A 32 -7.88 -9.54 -2.79
C GLU A 32 -8.95 -8.92 -3.70
N ASN A 33 -8.70 -7.72 -4.24
CA ASN A 33 -9.65 -7.05 -5.14
C ASN A 33 -9.87 -7.83 -6.43
N GLY A 34 -8.81 -8.42 -7.01
CA GLY A 34 -8.92 -9.22 -8.23
C GLY A 34 -9.72 -10.50 -8.03
N ARG A 35 -9.49 -11.20 -6.90
CA ARG A 35 -10.24 -12.40 -6.53
C ARG A 35 -11.71 -12.08 -6.24
N ASN A 36 -11.96 -11.01 -5.50
CA ASN A 36 -13.29 -10.49 -5.22
C ASN A 36 -14.07 -10.16 -6.49
N LEU A 37 -13.44 -9.48 -7.46
CA LEU A 37 -14.05 -9.17 -8.75
C LEU A 37 -14.38 -10.44 -9.56
N TRP A 38 -13.50 -11.44 -9.54
CA TRP A 38 -13.70 -12.70 -10.24
C TRP A 38 -14.83 -13.55 -9.64
N ASP A 39 -14.89 -13.63 -8.30
CA ASP A 39 -15.90 -14.42 -7.59
C ASP A 39 -17.23 -13.69 -7.41
N GLY A 40 -17.28 -12.39 -7.67
CA GLY A 40 -18.41 -11.54 -7.28
C GLY A 40 -18.64 -11.53 -5.76
N SER A 41 -17.56 -11.64 -4.97
CA SER A 41 -17.60 -11.66 -3.50
C SER A 41 -16.70 -10.56 -2.92
N THR A 42 -16.75 -10.37 -1.60
CA THR A 42 -15.89 -9.42 -0.87
C THR A 42 -15.08 -10.11 0.24
N ASN A 43 -14.95 -11.44 0.14
CA ASN A 43 -14.46 -12.28 1.23
C ASN A 43 -13.03 -12.80 0.98
N ALA A 44 -12.38 -12.37 -0.10
CA ALA A 44 -11.00 -12.76 -0.36
C ALA A 44 -10.09 -12.13 0.70
N GLU A 45 -9.36 -12.99 1.41
CA GLU A 45 -8.28 -12.60 2.30
C GLU A 45 -6.95 -13.04 1.70
N GLY A 46 -6.00 -12.12 1.67
CA GLY A 46 -4.67 -12.37 1.15
C GLY A 46 -3.65 -12.63 2.27
N PRO A 47 -2.47 -13.17 1.92
CA PRO A 47 -1.46 -13.59 2.88
C PRO A 47 -0.93 -12.46 3.78
N VAL A 48 -0.98 -11.21 3.31
CA VAL A 48 -0.57 -10.07 4.15
C VAL A 48 -1.60 -9.84 5.25
N ARG A 49 -2.89 -9.84 4.93
CA ARG A 49 -3.97 -9.71 5.93
C ARG A 49 -3.94 -10.83 6.95
N GLU A 50 -3.78 -12.07 6.49
CA GLU A 50 -3.63 -13.25 7.37
C GLU A 50 -2.44 -13.12 8.33
N ALA A 51 -1.33 -12.53 7.88
CA ALA A 51 -0.17 -12.29 8.75
C ALA A 51 -0.50 -11.30 9.89
N TYR A 52 -1.29 -10.26 9.62
CA TYR A 52 -1.75 -9.33 10.66
C TYR A 52 -2.71 -10.02 11.63
N GLN A 53 -3.66 -10.82 11.15
CA GLN A 53 -4.56 -11.61 11.99
C GLN A 53 -3.79 -12.60 12.87
N GLY A 54 -2.80 -13.30 12.30
CA GLY A 54 -1.94 -14.24 13.02
C GLY A 54 -1.12 -13.55 14.11
N ALA A 55 -0.56 -12.38 13.81
CA ALA A 55 0.16 -11.57 14.80
C ALA A 55 -0.78 -11.09 15.93
N ALA A 56 -1.99 -10.64 15.59
CA ALA A 56 -3.00 -10.25 16.59
C ALA A 56 -3.33 -11.43 17.52
N LYS A 57 -3.68 -12.59 16.95
CA LYS A 57 -3.95 -13.82 17.74
C LYS A 57 -2.78 -14.20 18.65
N PHE A 58 -1.55 -14.15 18.13
CA PHE A 58 -0.36 -14.46 18.91
C PHE A 58 -0.19 -13.53 20.12
N MET A 59 -0.63 -12.27 20.00
CA MET A 59 -0.64 -11.29 21.09
C MET A 59 -1.88 -11.38 21.99
N GLY A 60 -2.80 -12.33 21.75
CA GLY A 60 -4.04 -12.50 22.51
C GLY A 60 -5.18 -11.58 22.05
N ALA A 61 -5.01 -10.89 20.92
CA ALA A 61 -6.02 -10.03 20.30
C ALA A 61 -6.93 -10.81 19.33
N ALA A 62 -8.08 -10.22 18.99
CA ALA A 62 -9.01 -10.82 18.03
C ALA A 62 -8.54 -10.67 16.57
N GLU A 63 -9.07 -11.50 15.66
CA GLU A 63 -8.85 -11.34 14.20
C GLU A 63 -9.30 -9.97 13.70
N ALA A 64 -10.40 -9.44 14.26
CA ALA A 64 -10.92 -8.11 13.93
C ALA A 64 -9.86 -7.01 14.16
N GLU A 65 -9.08 -7.11 15.24
CA GLU A 65 -7.98 -6.17 15.51
C GLU A 65 -6.86 -6.29 14.48
N GLY A 66 -6.57 -7.52 14.00
CA GLY A 66 -5.65 -7.76 12.90
C GLY A 66 -6.14 -7.15 11.59
N ASN A 67 -7.42 -7.30 11.26
CA ASN A 67 -8.03 -6.72 10.06
C ASN A 67 -8.02 -5.18 10.11
N ILE A 68 -8.31 -4.58 11.27
CA ILE A 68 -8.21 -3.14 11.48
C ILE A 68 -6.75 -2.67 11.33
N ALA A 69 -5.80 -3.37 11.93
CA ALA A 69 -4.38 -3.03 11.84
C ALA A 69 -3.85 -3.14 10.40
N TYR A 70 -4.26 -4.16 9.65
CA TYR A 70 -3.97 -4.29 8.22
C TYR A 70 -4.51 -3.07 7.46
N GLY A 71 -5.80 -2.74 7.64
CA GLY A 71 -6.42 -1.65 6.90
C GLY A 71 -5.85 -0.28 7.22
N VAL A 72 -5.52 0.00 8.49
CA VAL A 72 -4.85 1.25 8.89
C VAL A 72 -3.46 1.34 8.27
N ALA A 73 -2.70 0.24 8.25
CA ALA A 73 -1.39 0.21 7.62
C ALA A 73 -1.49 0.43 6.11
N ASP A 74 -2.43 -0.23 5.44
CA ASP A 74 -2.70 -0.09 4.00
C ASP A 74 -3.00 1.36 3.64
N LEU A 75 -3.98 2.00 4.29
CA LEU A 75 -4.34 3.40 4.07
C LEU A 75 -3.16 4.36 4.32
N GLY A 76 -2.38 4.11 5.38
CA GLY A 76 -1.19 4.89 5.69
C GLY A 76 -0.12 4.76 4.61
N LEU A 77 0.06 3.56 4.06
CA LEU A 77 1.00 3.27 2.98
C LEU A 77 0.52 3.89 1.66
N SER A 78 -0.76 3.81 1.30
CA SER A 78 -1.35 4.51 0.15
C SER A 78 -1.08 6.02 0.22
N ALA A 79 -1.41 6.65 1.36
CA ALA A 79 -1.16 8.07 1.59
C ALA A 79 0.33 8.43 1.47
N PHE A 80 1.21 7.63 2.08
CA PHE A 80 2.66 7.81 1.98
C PHE A 80 3.15 7.66 0.52
N GLY A 81 2.63 6.68 -0.22
CA GLY A 81 2.94 6.42 -1.62
C GLY A 81 2.61 7.60 -2.54
N LEU A 82 1.51 8.30 -2.27
CA LEU A 82 1.11 9.50 -3.01
C LEU A 82 1.88 10.75 -2.57
N ALA A 83 2.16 10.89 -1.27
CA ALA A 83 2.79 12.08 -0.70
C ALA A 83 4.32 12.13 -0.89
N ARG A 84 4.98 10.97 -1.00
CA ARG A 84 6.44 10.89 -1.16
C ARG A 84 6.91 11.54 -2.47
N THR A 85 8.18 11.89 -2.53
CA THR A 85 8.78 12.42 -3.76
C THR A 85 9.29 11.32 -4.68
N VAL A 86 9.07 11.49 -5.98
CA VAL A 86 9.53 10.61 -7.05
C VAL A 86 10.38 11.40 -8.04
N LEU A 87 11.33 10.72 -8.66
CA LEU A 87 12.12 11.32 -9.72
C LEU A 87 11.22 11.56 -10.93
N LYS A 88 11.30 12.74 -11.56
CA LYS A 88 10.56 13.00 -12.80
C LYS A 88 11.02 12.02 -13.89
N PRO A 89 10.13 11.55 -14.76
CA PRO A 89 10.50 10.63 -15.85
C PRO A 89 11.55 11.20 -16.81
N ASP A 90 11.56 12.53 -17.00
CA ASP A 90 12.45 13.27 -17.89
C ASP A 90 13.66 13.90 -17.18
N ALA A 91 13.88 13.60 -15.90
CA ALA A 91 15.00 14.14 -15.14
C ALA A 91 16.35 13.59 -15.63
N TRP A 92 17.24 14.48 -16.05
CA TRP A 92 18.62 14.17 -16.39
C TRP A 92 19.57 14.55 -15.26
N ARG A 93 20.63 13.75 -15.03
CA ARG A 93 21.72 14.08 -14.11
C ARG A 93 23.05 14.20 -14.84
N LEU A 94 23.84 15.22 -14.50
CA LEU A 94 25.25 15.27 -14.90
C LEU A 94 26.15 14.52 -13.90
N PHE A 95 25.96 14.79 -12.59
CA PHE A 95 26.70 14.12 -11.50
C PHE A 95 25.78 13.55 -10.41
N LYS A 96 24.71 14.26 -10.05
CA LYS A 96 23.71 13.85 -9.06
C LYS A 96 22.36 14.50 -9.35
N TYR A 97 21.28 13.88 -8.89
CA TYR A 97 19.95 14.50 -8.90
C TYR A 97 19.86 15.58 -7.85
N VAL A 98 19.17 16.67 -8.18
CA VAL A 98 18.91 17.80 -7.29
C VAL A 98 17.43 17.87 -6.94
N ARG A 99 17.07 18.66 -5.93
CA ARG A 99 15.69 18.75 -5.43
C ARG A 99 14.67 19.10 -6.51
N THR A 100 15.06 19.88 -7.52
CA THR A 100 14.21 20.26 -8.65
C THR A 100 13.88 19.12 -9.62
N ASP A 101 14.60 18.01 -9.53
CA ASP A 101 14.39 16.81 -10.36
C ASP A 101 13.32 15.88 -9.77
N TYR A 102 12.81 16.20 -8.58
CA TYR A 102 11.79 15.43 -7.89
C TYR A 102 10.45 16.16 -7.89
N VAL A 103 9.38 15.38 -8.03
CA VAL A 103 7.99 15.80 -7.91
C VAL A 103 7.27 14.90 -6.91
N ARG A 104 6.02 15.22 -6.58
CA ARG A 104 5.23 14.39 -5.66
C ARG A 104 4.71 13.15 -6.39
N GLY A 105 4.58 12.03 -5.69
CA GLY A 105 4.11 10.77 -6.28
C GLY A 105 2.76 10.90 -6.98
N TYR A 106 1.83 11.66 -6.40
CA TYR A 106 0.52 11.89 -7.00
C TYR A 106 0.56 12.64 -8.34
N THR A 107 1.59 13.45 -8.64
CA THR A 107 1.66 14.16 -9.92
C THR A 107 2.05 13.24 -11.07
N GLU A 108 2.82 12.20 -10.78
CA GLU A 108 3.23 11.17 -11.74
C GLU A 108 2.30 9.95 -11.76
N ALA A 109 1.35 9.87 -10.83
CA ALA A 109 0.38 8.80 -10.79
C ALA A 109 -0.61 8.91 -11.96
N SER A 110 -0.81 7.80 -12.68
CA SER A 110 -1.81 7.78 -13.76
C SER A 110 -3.22 7.96 -13.20
N LYS A 111 -4.11 8.61 -13.96
CA LYS A 111 -5.53 8.79 -13.56
C LYS A 111 -6.22 7.47 -13.22
N LYS A 112 -5.94 6.42 -14.00
CA LYS A 112 -6.46 5.06 -13.75
C LYS A 112 -5.90 4.47 -12.47
N GLY A 113 -4.61 4.66 -12.21
CA GLY A 113 -3.96 4.24 -10.96
C GLY A 113 -4.56 4.93 -9.74
N LEU A 114 -4.75 6.25 -9.79
CA LEU A 114 -5.39 7.01 -8.71
C LEU A 114 -6.84 6.56 -8.47
N PHE A 115 -7.60 6.28 -9.53
CA PHE A 115 -8.96 5.76 -9.40
C PHE A 115 -9.00 4.38 -8.74
N LEU A 116 -8.09 3.48 -9.12
CA LEU A 116 -7.97 2.17 -8.51
C LEU A 116 -7.56 2.26 -7.04
N GLU A 117 -6.59 3.12 -6.72
CA GLU A 117 -6.17 3.37 -5.33
C GLU A 117 -7.35 3.87 -4.49
N ALA A 118 -8.06 4.89 -4.96
CA ALA A 118 -9.21 5.45 -4.24
C ALA A 118 -10.34 4.44 -4.04
N THR A 119 -10.57 3.57 -5.02
CA THR A 119 -11.56 2.50 -4.91
C THR A 119 -11.13 1.43 -3.90
N SER A 120 -9.87 1.01 -3.96
CA SER A 120 -9.29 0.05 -3.01
C SER A 120 -9.32 0.59 -1.59
N ASP A 121 -8.86 1.82 -1.36
CA ASP A 121 -8.90 2.50 -0.06
C ASP A 121 -10.34 2.62 0.46
N GLY A 122 -11.31 2.87 -0.43
CA GLY A 122 -12.73 2.86 -0.08
C GLY A 122 -13.22 1.51 0.44
N PHE A 123 -12.82 0.40 -0.19
CA PHE A 123 -13.11 -0.94 0.32
C PHE A 123 -12.42 -1.22 1.66
N THR A 124 -11.15 -0.83 1.80
CA THR A 124 -10.40 -0.95 3.05
C THR A 124 -11.10 -0.19 4.19
N ILE A 125 -11.56 1.04 3.96
CA ILE A 125 -12.31 1.83 4.96
C ILE A 125 -13.61 1.15 5.36
N ASN A 126 -14.38 0.64 4.40
CA ASN A 126 -15.62 -0.08 4.70
C ASN A 126 -15.34 -1.35 5.50
N SER A 127 -14.30 -2.10 5.14
CA SER A 127 -13.87 -3.30 5.88
C SER A 127 -13.51 -2.95 7.33
N ILE A 128 -12.76 -1.87 7.58
CA ILE A 128 -12.45 -1.42 8.94
C ILE A 128 -13.73 -1.06 9.71
N HIS A 129 -14.65 -0.34 9.06
CA HIS A 129 -15.92 0.07 9.67
C HIS A 129 -16.79 -1.12 10.06
N ASP A 130 -16.80 -2.17 9.25
CA ASP A 130 -17.54 -3.40 9.54
C ASP A 130 -16.90 -4.18 10.68
N GLU A 131 -15.56 -4.25 10.77
CA GLU A 131 -14.86 -4.87 11.90
C GLU A 131 -15.08 -4.11 13.22
N LEU A 132 -15.17 -2.77 13.19
CA LEU A 132 -15.44 -1.96 14.38
C LEU A 132 -16.87 -2.11 14.93
N LYS A 133 -17.78 -2.69 14.14
CA LYS A 133 -19.18 -2.91 14.53
C LYS A 133 -19.47 -4.32 15.03
N LYS A 134 -18.53 -5.25 14.87
CA LYS A 134 -18.63 -6.62 15.41
C LYS A 134 -18.39 -6.62 16.91
#